data_AF-A0A7J7JM53-F1
#
_entry.id   AF-A0A7J7JM53-F1
#
_cell.length_a   1.000
_cell.length_b   1.000
_cell.length_c   1.000
_cell.angle_alpha   90.00
_cell.angle_beta   90.00
_cell.angle_gamma   90.00
#
_symmetry.space_group_name_H-M   'P 1'
#
loop_
_entity.id
_entity.type
_entity.pdbx_description
1 polymer ?
#
loop_
_entity_poly.entity_id
_entity_poly.type
_entity_poly.pdbx_seq_one_letter_code
_entity_poly.pdbx_strand_id
1 'polypeptide(L)'
;MHRIGPGIPEKAEWRDVASLSVLAMTQNFIITAGLVAGSILCAIYIQNGRVIQERQFTVGDFILFCTYLLQLYGPLNFFGVHYRNIQAALVDMENMLELLNVDQDVKDLAKAPEINIQRGEIEFKDVFFHYQPSIFPQGYETVVGERGLKLSGGEKQRVAIARTLLKNPQIILLDEATSALDTHTERNILRSFEKICANRTTLVVAHRLSTIIHAHQILVLDEGVVKERGTHEELLTSGGIYYTMWTEQQKSREKEESNSKLLNAASWSPVI
;
A
#
# COMPACT_ATOMS: atom_id res chain seq x y z
N MET A 1 -12.52 -14.98 -2.02
CA MET A 1 -12.74 -15.75 -3.27
C MET A 1 -13.65 -14.91 -4.15
N HIS A 2 -13.09 -13.93 -4.88
CA HIS A 2 -13.86 -12.98 -5.69
C HIS A 2 -13.67 -13.38 -7.16
N ARG A 3 -14.76 -13.75 -7.83
CA ARG A 3 -14.79 -14.11 -9.25
C ARG A 3 -14.47 -12.86 -10.08
N ILE A 4 -13.26 -12.81 -10.63
CA ILE A 4 -12.91 -11.90 -11.72
C ILE A 4 -13.52 -12.49 -12.99
N GLY A 5 -14.38 -11.74 -13.67
CA GLY A 5 -15.03 -12.18 -14.90
C GLY A 5 -14.02 -12.54 -16.00
N PRO A 6 -14.19 -13.65 -16.72
CA PRO A 6 -13.32 -14.00 -17.84
C PRO A 6 -13.84 -13.29 -19.09
N GLY A 7 -13.02 -12.52 -19.79
CA GLY A 7 -13.40 -12.06 -21.13
C GLY A 7 -12.75 -10.78 -21.66
N ILE A 8 -12.01 -10.04 -20.84
CA ILE A 8 -11.31 -8.82 -21.27
C ILE A 8 -9.79 -9.02 -21.53
N PRO A 9 -9.03 -9.87 -20.81
CA PRO A 9 -7.57 -9.95 -21.01
C PRO A 9 -7.20 -10.60 -22.35
N GLU A 10 -7.96 -11.61 -22.78
CA GLU A 10 -7.66 -12.36 -24.00
C GLU A 10 -7.71 -11.46 -25.25
N LYS A 11 -8.71 -10.57 -25.34
CA LYS A 11 -8.83 -9.64 -26.49
C LYS A 11 -7.72 -8.59 -26.52
N ALA A 12 -7.19 -8.18 -25.37
CA ALA A 12 -6.08 -7.24 -25.29
C ALA A 12 -4.76 -7.92 -25.71
N GLU A 13 -4.51 -9.12 -25.19
CA GLU A 13 -3.35 -9.95 -25.57
C GLU A 13 -3.34 -10.28 -27.07
N TRP A 14 -4.50 -10.61 -27.65
CA TRP A 14 -4.63 -10.81 -29.09
C TRP A 14 -4.29 -9.57 -29.92
N ARG A 15 -4.64 -8.37 -29.44
CA ARG A 15 -4.33 -7.11 -30.13
C ARG A 15 -2.83 -6.81 -30.08
N ASP A 16 -2.19 -7.06 -28.94
CA ASP A 16 -0.75 -6.84 -28.77
C ASP A 16 0.04 -7.81 -29.64
N VAL A 17 -0.30 -9.10 -29.61
CA VAL A 17 0.32 -10.14 -30.45
C VAL A 17 0.06 -9.89 -31.94
N ALA A 18 -1.16 -9.48 -32.31
CA ALA A 18 -1.48 -9.13 -33.68
C ALA A 18 -0.69 -7.91 -34.17
N SER A 19 -0.52 -6.87 -33.33
CA SER A 19 0.26 -5.68 -33.68
C SER A 19 1.73 -6.01 -33.95
N LEU A 20 2.31 -6.90 -33.14
CA LEU A 20 3.69 -7.38 -33.30
C LEU A 20 3.83 -8.19 -34.60
N SER A 21 2.84 -9.04 -34.89
CA SER A 21 2.82 -9.89 -36.09
C SER A 21 2.69 -9.07 -37.37
N VAL A 22 1.84 -8.03 -37.37
CA VAL A 22 1.69 -7.11 -38.51
C VAL A 22 2.97 -6.31 -38.77
N LEU A 23 3.65 -5.84 -37.71
CA LEU A 23 4.93 -5.15 -37.82
C LEU A 23 6.00 -6.07 -38.45
N ALA A 24 6.14 -7.29 -37.94
CA ALA A 24 7.09 -8.27 -38.44
C ALA A 24 6.81 -8.66 -39.90
N MET A 25 5.53 -8.83 -40.27
CA MET A 25 5.11 -9.16 -41.63
C MET A 25 5.43 -8.02 -42.61
N THR A 26 5.20 -6.77 -42.20
CA THR A 26 5.51 -5.58 -43.00
C THR A 26 7.01 -5.43 -43.23
N GLN A 27 7.82 -5.62 -42.18
CA GLN A 27 9.28 -5.57 -42.27
C GLN A 27 9.83 -6.66 -43.20
N ASN A 28 9.40 -7.91 -43.01
CA ASN A 28 9.81 -9.02 -43.88
C ASN A 28 9.44 -8.77 -45.35
N PHE A 29 8.27 -8.20 -45.62
CA PHE A 29 7.86 -7.85 -46.97
C PHE A 29 8.77 -6.81 -47.62
N ILE A 30 9.08 -5.71 -46.91
CA ILE A 30 9.96 -4.66 -47.39
C ILE A 30 11.36 -5.19 -47.70
N ILE A 31 11.91 -6.04 -46.83
CA ILE A 31 13.24 -6.62 -47.00
C ILE A 31 13.29 -7.58 -48.17
N THR A 32 12.30 -8.47 -48.27
CA THR A 32 12.23 -9.43 -49.37
C THR A 32 12.08 -8.70 -50.71
N ALA A 33 11.24 -7.66 -50.77
CA ALA A 33 11.09 -6.82 -51.95
C ALA A 33 12.39 -6.08 -52.30
N GLY A 34 13.07 -5.49 -51.32
CA GLY A 34 14.35 -4.80 -51.51
C GLY A 34 15.48 -5.72 -51.96
N LEU A 35 15.56 -6.93 -51.38
CA LEU A 35 16.53 -7.94 -51.76
C LEU A 35 16.28 -8.45 -53.18
N VAL A 36 15.02 -8.71 -53.54
CA VAL A 36 14.65 -9.14 -54.90
C VAL A 36 14.96 -8.05 -55.93
N ALA A 37 14.54 -6.81 -55.66
CA ALA A 37 14.81 -5.68 -56.56
C ALA A 37 16.32 -5.43 -56.73
N GLY A 38 17.08 -5.45 -55.63
CA GLY A 38 18.53 -5.30 -55.66
C GLY A 38 19.25 -6.46 -56.34
N SER A 39 18.78 -7.69 -56.14
CA SER A 39 19.34 -8.88 -56.79
C SER A 39 19.10 -8.86 -58.30
N ILE A 40 17.89 -8.47 -58.74
CA ILE A 40 17.57 -8.29 -60.16
C ILE A 40 18.44 -7.19 -60.77
N LEU A 41 18.62 -6.06 -60.07
CA LEU A 41 19.45 -4.97 -60.53
C LEU A 41 20.92 -5.40 -60.69
N CYS A 42 21.48 -6.08 -59.69
CA CYS A 42 22.83 -6.65 -59.76
C CYS A 42 22.96 -7.66 -60.92
N ALA A 43 21.97 -8.53 -61.11
CA ALA A 43 21.96 -9.49 -62.21
C ALA A 43 21.96 -8.81 -63.59
N ILE A 44 21.16 -7.75 -63.78
CA ILE A 44 21.12 -6.96 -65.02
C ILE A 44 22.44 -6.23 -65.26
N TYR A 45 23.09 -5.70 -64.22
CA TYR A 45 24.39 -5.03 -64.34
C TYR A 45 25.52 -6.00 -64.72
N ILE A 46 25.51 -7.21 -64.15
CA ILE A 46 26.47 -8.28 -64.49
C ILE A 46 26.24 -8.77 -65.94
N GLN A 47 24.98 -8.98 -66.35
CA GLN A 47 24.66 -9.49 -67.70
C GLN A 47 24.98 -8.49 -68.81
N ASN A 48 24.73 -7.20 -68.59
CA ASN A 48 24.95 -6.16 -69.61
C ASN A 48 26.42 -5.71 -69.70
N GLY A 49 27.33 -6.28 -68.89
CA GLY A 49 28.75 -5.93 -68.89
C GLY A 49 29.03 -4.45 -68.66
N ARG A 50 28.10 -3.72 -68.02
CA ARG A 50 28.21 -2.27 -67.85
C ARG A 50 29.27 -1.94 -66.80
N VAL A 51 30.35 -1.32 -67.27
CA VAL A 51 31.37 -0.71 -66.42
C VAL A 51 30.79 0.60 -65.88
N ILE A 52 30.59 0.66 -64.57
CA ILE A 52 30.32 1.92 -63.87
C ILE A 52 31.63 2.25 -63.14
N GLN A 53 32.19 3.43 -63.41
CA GLN A 53 33.36 3.92 -62.67
C GLN A 53 34.60 3.01 -62.77
N GLU A 54 34.95 2.60 -64.01
CA GLU A 54 36.17 1.83 -64.36
C GLU A 54 36.33 0.43 -63.73
N ARG A 55 35.33 -0.07 -62.99
CA ARG A 55 35.34 -1.42 -62.38
C ARG A 55 34.24 -2.31 -62.99
N GLN A 56 34.59 -3.53 -63.37
CA GLN A 56 33.60 -4.54 -63.76
C GLN A 56 32.85 -5.02 -62.51
N PHE A 57 31.52 -5.01 -62.55
CA PHE A 57 30.72 -5.62 -61.50
C PHE A 57 30.94 -7.13 -61.50
N THR A 58 31.36 -7.66 -60.36
CA THR A 58 31.65 -9.08 -60.18
C THR A 58 30.59 -9.75 -59.32
N VAL A 59 30.61 -11.09 -59.32
CA VAL A 59 29.79 -11.90 -58.38
C VAL A 59 30.11 -11.55 -56.91
N GLY A 60 31.33 -11.05 -56.63
CA GLY A 60 31.71 -10.58 -55.30
C GLY A 60 30.93 -9.35 -54.83
N ASP A 61 30.60 -8.42 -55.73
CA ASP A 61 29.84 -7.20 -55.39
C ASP A 61 28.38 -7.53 -55.05
N PHE A 62 27.82 -8.57 -55.66
CA PHE A 62 26.51 -9.12 -55.29
C PHE A 62 26.50 -9.69 -53.86
N ILE A 63 27.56 -10.42 -53.48
CA ILE A 63 27.71 -10.95 -52.13
C ILE A 63 27.88 -9.81 -51.11
N LEU A 64 28.65 -8.77 -51.45
CA LEU A 64 28.80 -7.57 -50.62
C LEU A 64 27.46 -6.85 -50.41
N PHE A 65 26.67 -6.67 -51.47
CA PHE A 65 25.34 -6.09 -51.39
C PHE A 65 24.41 -6.88 -50.45
N CYS A 66 24.36 -8.21 -50.62
CA CYS A 66 23.56 -9.08 -49.74
C CYS A 66 24.04 -8.99 -48.28
N THR A 67 25.35 -8.96 -48.06
CA THR A 67 25.94 -8.88 -46.72
C THR A 67 25.61 -7.55 -46.05
N TYR A 68 25.71 -6.43 -46.75
CA TYR A 68 25.38 -5.11 -46.20
C TYR A 68 23.88 -4.93 -45.95
N LEU A 69 23.01 -5.47 -46.80
CA LEU A 69 21.57 -5.46 -46.54
C LEU A 69 21.20 -6.26 -45.27
N LEU A 70 21.81 -7.43 -45.08
CA LEU A 70 21.59 -8.25 -43.88
C LEU A 70 22.09 -7.54 -42.61
N GLN A 71 23.24 -6.87 -42.67
CA GLN A 71 23.77 -6.08 -41.56
C GLN A 71 22.89 -4.88 -41.21
N LEU A 72 22.29 -4.22 -42.21
CA LEU A 72 21.38 -3.11 -41.99
C LEU A 72 20.06 -3.55 -41.32
N TYR A 73 19.62 -4.77 -41.59
CA TYR A 73 18.35 -5.28 -41.05
C TYR A 73 18.39 -5.56 -39.55
N GLY A 74 19.47 -6.13 -39.03
CA GLY A 74 19.59 -6.49 -37.61
C GLY A 74 19.27 -5.32 -36.66
N PRO A 75 19.93 -4.16 -36.81
CA PRO A 75 19.62 -2.95 -36.03
C PRO A 75 18.21 -2.41 -36.27
N LEU A 76 17.66 -2.53 -37.48
CA LEU A 76 16.33 -2.00 -37.80
C LEU A 76 15.20 -2.77 -37.08
N ASN A 77 15.33 -4.10 -36.99
CA ASN A 77 14.40 -4.93 -36.23
C ASN A 77 14.49 -4.66 -34.72
N PHE A 78 15.69 -4.38 -34.21
CA PHE A 78 15.93 -3.99 -32.83
C PHE A 78 15.14 -2.72 -32.44
N PHE A 79 15.12 -1.69 -33.30
CA PHE A 79 14.39 -0.46 -33.02
C PHE A 79 12.89 -0.70 -32.75
N GLY A 80 12.23 -1.60 -33.48
CA GLY A 80 10.80 -1.86 -33.30
C GLY A 80 10.43 -2.46 -31.95
N VAL A 81 11.25 -3.38 -31.43
CA VAL A 81 11.02 -4.02 -30.12
C VAL A 81 11.39 -3.08 -28.98
N HIS A 82 12.52 -2.39 -29.09
CA HIS A 82 13.02 -1.51 -28.03
C HIS A 82 12.28 -0.18 -27.95
N TYR A 83 11.66 0.29 -29.04
CA TYR A 83 10.87 1.53 -29.03
C TYR A 83 9.75 1.50 -27.99
N ARG A 84 9.00 0.39 -27.89
CA ARG A 84 7.96 0.25 -26.86
C ARG A 84 8.53 0.20 -25.45
N ASN A 85 9.65 -0.47 -25.24
CA ASN A 85 10.31 -0.53 -23.94
C ASN A 85 10.82 0.85 -23.51
N ILE A 86 11.33 1.65 -24.45
CA ILE A 86 11.76 3.03 -24.21
C ILE A 86 10.54 3.89 -23.85
N GLN A 87 9.43 3.79 -24.58
CA GLN A 87 8.22 4.54 -24.25
C GLN A 87 7.68 4.18 -22.86
N ALA A 88 7.62 2.89 -22.54
CA ALA A 88 7.20 2.44 -21.21
C ALA A 88 8.15 2.96 -20.11
N ALA A 89 9.47 2.84 -20.32
CA ALA A 89 10.47 3.33 -19.37
C ALA A 89 10.41 4.86 -19.18
N LEU A 90 10.07 5.62 -20.21
CA LEU A 90 9.88 7.07 -20.12
C LEU A 90 8.63 7.41 -19.28
N VAL A 91 7.51 6.72 -19.50
CA VAL A 91 6.29 6.90 -18.69
C VAL A 91 6.53 6.52 -17.22
N ASP A 92 7.22 5.40 -16.98
CA ASP A 92 7.57 4.97 -15.62
C ASP A 92 8.49 5.97 -14.92
N MET A 93 9.44 6.55 -15.67
CA MET A 93 10.33 7.61 -15.16
C MET A 93 9.54 8.88 -14.81
N GLU A 94 8.59 9.30 -15.64
CA GLU A 94 7.71 10.44 -15.34
C GLU A 94 6.95 10.21 -14.03
N ASN A 95 6.33 9.03 -13.85
CA ASN A 95 5.66 8.67 -12.60
C ASN A 95 6.60 8.68 -11.39
N MET A 96 7.84 8.20 -11.54
CA MET A 96 8.82 8.26 -10.45
C MET A 96 9.26 9.69 -10.13
N LEU A 97 9.44 10.54 -11.15
CA LEU A 97 9.76 11.95 -10.96
C LEU A 97 8.60 12.70 -10.30
N GLU A 98 7.35 12.34 -10.59
CA GLU A 98 6.19 12.86 -9.87
C GLU A 98 6.25 12.50 -8.39
N LEU A 99 6.54 11.24 -8.04
CA LEU A 99 6.66 10.82 -6.63
C LEU A 99 7.82 11.51 -5.89
N LEU A 100 8.94 11.77 -6.56
CA LEU A 100 10.06 12.51 -5.98
C LEU A 100 9.72 13.99 -5.73
N ASN A 101 8.75 14.53 -6.47
CA ASN A 101 8.28 15.91 -6.32
C ASN A 101 7.04 16.03 -5.42
N VAL A 102 6.59 14.94 -4.78
CA VAL A 102 5.52 15.02 -3.78
C VAL A 102 6.02 15.82 -2.59
N ASP A 103 5.40 16.98 -2.36
CA ASP A 103 5.67 17.81 -1.20
C ASP A 103 5.31 17.06 0.09
N GLN A 104 6.19 17.13 1.08
CA GLN A 104 5.91 16.62 2.42
C GLN A 104 4.86 17.51 3.11
N ASP A 105 3.79 16.90 3.61
CA ASP A 105 2.71 17.60 4.33
C ASP A 105 3.20 18.24 5.64
N VAL A 106 4.17 17.62 6.31
CA VAL A 106 4.75 18.10 7.57
C VAL A 106 6.24 18.31 7.37
N LYS A 107 6.68 19.57 7.37
CA LYS A 107 8.08 19.97 7.17
C LYS A 107 8.68 20.47 8.49
N ASP A 108 9.86 19.97 8.82
CA ASP A 108 10.62 20.49 9.95
C ASP A 108 11.10 21.92 9.67
N LEU A 109 11.14 22.75 10.71
CA LEU A 109 11.77 24.07 10.62
C LEU A 109 13.28 23.92 10.45
N ALA A 110 13.91 24.79 9.65
CA ALA A 110 15.33 24.71 9.30
C ALA A 110 16.32 24.71 10.50
N LYS A 111 15.87 25.07 11.70
CA LYS A 111 16.63 25.01 12.96
C LYS A 111 15.79 24.43 14.10
N ALA A 112 15.00 23.40 13.81
CA ALA A 112 14.20 22.72 14.83
C ALA A 112 15.12 22.22 15.97
N PRO A 113 14.89 22.63 17.23
CA PRO A 113 15.66 22.13 18.35
C PRO A 113 15.35 20.65 18.60
N GLU A 114 16.32 19.92 19.14
CA GLU A 114 16.03 18.56 19.63
C GLU A 114 15.05 18.62 20.80
N ILE A 115 14.04 17.75 20.74
CA ILE A 115 13.05 17.63 21.81
C ILE A 115 13.71 16.93 23.01
N ASN A 116 13.91 17.67 24.10
CA ASN A 116 14.39 17.13 25.37
C ASN A 116 13.24 17.04 26.40
N ILE A 117 12.78 15.83 26.68
CA ILE A 117 11.63 15.58 27.57
C ILE A 117 12.14 15.39 29.01
N GLN A 118 11.99 16.41 29.85
CA GLN A 118 12.36 16.33 31.28
C GLN A 118 11.19 15.90 32.19
N ARG A 119 9.95 16.34 31.89
CA ARG A 119 8.77 16.10 32.76
C ARG A 119 7.59 15.43 32.06
N GLY A 120 7.70 15.08 30.77
CA GLY A 120 6.66 14.36 30.06
C GLY A 120 5.29 15.05 30.07
N GLU A 121 5.24 16.38 30.20
CA GLU A 121 3.99 17.14 30.24
C GLU A 121 3.42 17.31 28.83
N ILE A 122 2.10 17.16 28.69
CA ILE A 122 1.39 17.27 27.42
C ILE A 122 0.29 18.31 27.59
N GLU A 123 0.25 19.28 26.68
CA GLU A 123 -0.73 20.35 26.69
C GLU A 123 -1.35 20.49 25.29
N PHE A 124 -2.69 20.57 25.25
CA PHE A 124 -3.44 20.88 24.03
C PHE A 124 -3.97 22.32 24.18
N LYS A 125 -3.44 23.24 23.35
CA LYS A 125 -3.85 24.65 23.31
C LYS A 125 -4.61 24.93 22.02
N ASP A 126 -5.92 25.14 22.11
CA ASP A 126 -6.80 25.55 21.00
C ASP A 126 -6.53 24.78 19.69
N VAL A 127 -6.51 23.45 19.78
CA VAL A 127 -6.15 22.58 18.66
C VAL A 127 -7.35 22.37 17.75
N PHE A 128 -7.19 22.69 16.47
CA PHE A 128 -8.15 22.41 15.41
C PHE A 128 -7.53 21.46 14.40
N PHE A 129 -8.24 20.39 14.05
CA PHE A 129 -7.75 19.40 13.13
C PHE A 129 -8.91 18.74 12.37
N HIS A 130 -8.72 18.50 11.08
CA HIS A 130 -9.62 17.68 10.26
C HIS A 130 -8.80 16.99 9.16
N TYR A 131 -9.17 15.75 8.83
CA TYR A 131 -8.66 15.11 7.61
C TYR A 131 -9.46 15.63 6.41
N GLN A 132 -8.81 15.87 5.27
CA GLN A 132 -9.50 16.30 4.06
C GLN A 132 -9.92 15.06 3.23
N PRO A 133 -11.23 14.79 3.04
CA PRO A 133 -11.70 13.54 2.42
C PRO A 133 -11.27 13.37 0.95
N SER A 134 -10.92 14.46 0.27
CA SER A 134 -10.60 14.47 -1.17
C SER A 134 -9.30 13.75 -1.53
N ILE A 135 -8.49 13.35 -0.54
CA ILE A 135 -7.21 12.65 -0.76
C ILE A 135 -7.44 11.14 -0.99
N PHE A 136 -8.60 10.61 -0.61
CA PHE A 136 -8.91 9.19 -0.71
C PHE A 136 -10.00 8.92 -1.76
N PRO A 137 -9.83 7.94 -2.68
CA PRO A 137 -10.80 7.65 -3.75
C PRO A 137 -12.23 7.34 -3.25
N GLN A 138 -12.37 6.88 -2.01
CA GLN A 138 -13.66 6.59 -1.36
C GLN A 138 -13.84 7.42 -0.07
N GLY A 139 -13.09 8.51 0.10
CA GLY A 139 -13.06 9.26 1.35
C GLY A 139 -12.65 8.36 2.53
N TYR A 140 -13.36 8.49 3.65
CA TYR A 140 -13.10 7.71 4.86
C TYR A 140 -13.39 6.21 4.75
N GLU A 141 -14.12 5.77 3.71
CA GLU A 141 -14.46 4.36 3.47
C GLU A 141 -13.35 3.59 2.72
N THR A 142 -12.21 4.24 2.49
CA THR A 142 -11.11 3.63 1.72
C THR A 142 -10.48 2.49 2.49
N VAL A 143 -10.70 1.26 2.00
CA VAL A 143 -10.16 0.04 2.59
C VAL A 143 -8.63 -0.01 2.42
N VAL A 144 -7.89 0.05 3.53
CA VAL A 144 -6.43 -0.08 3.57
C VAL A 144 -6.00 -1.44 4.13
N GLY A 145 -4.96 -2.05 3.55
CA GLY A 145 -4.36 -3.29 4.05
C GLY A 145 -3.34 -3.92 3.09
N GLU A 146 -2.25 -4.47 3.63
CA GLU A 146 -1.15 -5.04 2.85
C GLU A 146 -1.16 -6.58 2.76
N ARG A 147 -0.58 -7.07 1.65
CA ARG A 147 -0.25 -8.49 1.40
C ARG A 147 1.04 -8.86 2.15
N GLY A 148 0.92 -9.68 3.20
CA GLY A 148 2.05 -10.23 3.95
C GLY A 148 1.60 -11.32 4.95
N LEU A 149 2.54 -12.05 5.56
CA LEU A 149 2.25 -13.13 6.51
C LEU A 149 1.39 -12.58 7.66
N LYS A 150 0.15 -13.06 7.78
CA LYS A 150 -0.86 -12.51 8.68
C LYS A 150 -0.58 -12.92 10.11
N LEU A 151 0.20 -12.12 10.84
CA LEU A 151 0.08 -12.06 12.29
C LEU A 151 -1.35 -11.66 12.63
N SER A 152 -1.97 -12.39 13.56
CA SER A 152 -3.25 -12.02 14.17
C SER A 152 -3.16 -10.61 14.79
N GLY A 153 -4.30 -9.93 14.95
CA GLY A 153 -4.34 -8.59 15.56
C GLY A 153 -3.62 -8.55 16.91
N GLY A 154 -3.86 -9.57 17.76
CA GLY A 154 -3.18 -9.69 19.05
C GLY A 154 -1.67 -9.96 18.97
N GLU A 155 -1.18 -10.66 17.94
CA GLU A 155 0.26 -10.84 17.73
C GLU A 155 0.95 -9.54 17.32
N LYS A 156 0.35 -8.78 16.39
CA LYS A 156 0.87 -7.46 16.01
C LYS A 156 0.94 -6.52 17.21
N GLN A 157 -0.08 -6.57 18.07
CA GLN A 157 -0.11 -5.77 19.28
C GLN A 157 0.98 -6.17 20.28
N ARG A 158 1.22 -7.47 20.51
CA ARG A 158 2.31 -7.93 21.38
C ARG A 158 3.68 -7.44 20.89
N VAL A 159 3.91 -7.50 19.58
CA VAL A 159 5.14 -6.97 18.97
C VAL A 159 5.24 -5.45 19.17
N ALA A 160 4.14 -4.70 19.02
CA ALA A 160 4.12 -3.27 19.28
C ALA A 160 4.44 -2.94 20.75
N ILE A 161 3.85 -3.67 21.70
CA ILE A 161 4.13 -3.53 23.13
C ILE A 161 5.61 -3.81 23.43
N ALA A 162 6.17 -4.89 22.86
CA ALA A 162 7.58 -5.23 23.01
C ALA A 162 8.49 -4.13 22.44
N ARG A 163 8.14 -3.54 21.28
CA ARG A 163 8.88 -2.41 20.70
C ARG A 163 8.84 -1.18 21.61
N THR A 164 7.69 -0.88 22.22
CA THR A 164 7.56 0.24 23.17
C THR A 164 8.40 0.00 24.43
N LEU A 165 8.38 -1.22 24.96
CA LEU A 165 9.23 -1.63 26.08
C LEU A 165 10.72 -1.40 25.78
N LEU A 166 11.18 -1.85 24.60
CA LEU A 166 12.58 -1.69 24.17
C LEU A 166 12.96 -0.23 23.94
N LYS A 167 12.05 0.58 23.38
CA LYS A 167 12.28 2.01 23.16
C LYS A 167 12.32 2.81 24.47
N ASN A 168 11.70 2.30 25.53
CA ASN A 168 11.66 2.91 26.85
C ASN A 168 11.27 4.42 26.85
N PRO A 169 10.17 4.84 26.17
CA PRO A 169 9.82 6.26 26.05
C PRO A 169 9.28 6.86 27.36
N GLN A 170 9.44 8.17 27.54
CA GLN A 170 8.88 8.92 28.69
C GLN A 170 7.37 9.17 28.57
N ILE A 171 6.87 9.26 27.33
CA ILE A 171 5.46 9.45 27.00
C ILE A 171 4.97 8.24 26.21
N ILE A 172 3.84 7.66 26.62
CA ILE A 172 3.22 6.50 25.98
C ILE A 172 1.82 6.87 25.52
N LEU A 173 1.53 6.59 24.25
CA LEU A 173 0.19 6.68 23.69
C LEU A 173 -0.32 5.25 23.42
N LEU A 174 -1.47 4.92 24.00
CA LEU A 174 -2.18 3.66 23.76
C LEU A 174 -3.47 3.98 23.01
N ASP A 175 -3.49 3.71 21.71
CA ASP A 175 -4.66 3.94 20.86
C ASP A 175 -5.41 2.62 20.63
N GLU A 176 -6.60 2.50 21.22
CA GLU A 176 -7.47 1.33 21.21
C GLU A 176 -6.75 0.00 21.41
N ALA A 177 -5.69 0.01 22.24
CA ALA A 177 -4.72 -1.07 22.21
C ALA A 177 -5.39 -2.44 22.38
N THR A 178 -6.39 -2.60 23.25
CA THR A 178 -6.99 -3.92 23.52
C THR A 178 -8.14 -4.35 22.60
N SER A 179 -8.52 -3.57 21.58
CA SER A 179 -9.71 -3.85 20.77
C SER A 179 -9.63 -5.16 19.97
N ALA A 180 -8.42 -5.59 19.58
CA ALA A 180 -8.18 -6.78 18.77
C ALA A 180 -7.80 -8.04 19.58
N LEU A 181 -7.99 -8.04 20.90
CA LEU A 181 -7.60 -9.14 21.78
C LEU A 181 -8.79 -9.97 22.28
N ASP A 182 -8.56 -11.27 22.46
CA ASP A 182 -9.46 -12.14 23.21
C ASP A 182 -9.41 -11.84 24.72
N THR A 183 -10.50 -12.13 25.42
CA THR A 183 -10.70 -11.80 26.84
C THR A 183 -9.63 -12.39 27.78
N HIS A 184 -9.04 -13.54 27.43
CA HIS A 184 -8.01 -14.17 28.26
C HIS A 184 -6.65 -13.48 28.06
N THR A 185 -6.30 -13.17 26.82
CA THR A 185 -5.08 -12.44 26.46
C THR A 185 -5.13 -10.98 26.94
N GLU A 186 -6.31 -10.34 26.92
CA GLU A 186 -6.52 -8.96 27.37
C GLU A 186 -6.05 -8.75 28.81
N ARG A 187 -6.40 -9.63 29.76
CA ARG A 187 -5.98 -9.50 31.16
C ARG A 187 -4.47 -9.56 31.35
N ASN A 188 -3.77 -10.41 30.59
CA ASN A 188 -2.32 -10.51 30.67
C ASN A 188 -1.63 -9.28 30.08
N ILE A 189 -2.22 -8.71 29.03
CA ILE A 189 -1.72 -7.50 28.38
C ILE A 189 -1.98 -6.26 29.26
N LEU A 190 -3.14 -6.14 29.90
CA LEU A 190 -3.45 -5.04 30.83
C LEU A 190 -2.45 -4.97 32.01
N ARG A 191 -2.11 -6.11 32.62
CA ARG A 191 -1.07 -6.17 33.66
C ARG A 191 0.30 -5.73 33.14
N SER A 192 0.60 -6.03 31.88
CA SER A 192 1.85 -5.60 31.25
C SER A 192 1.84 -4.10 31.00
N PHE A 193 0.69 -3.53 30.60
CA PHE A 193 0.51 -2.09 30.46
C PHE A 193 0.68 -1.36 31.78
N GLU A 194 0.10 -1.81 32.88
CA GLU A 194 0.28 -1.18 34.20
C GLU A 194 1.78 -1.05 34.57
N LYS A 195 2.56 -2.11 34.36
CA LYS A 195 4.01 -2.11 34.60
C LYS A 195 4.75 -1.17 33.67
N ILE A 196 4.35 -1.11 32.40
CA ILE A 196 4.96 -0.24 31.40
C ILE A 196 4.67 1.22 31.71
N CYS A 197 3.44 1.53 32.11
CA CYS A 197 2.96 2.88 32.35
C CYS A 197 3.45 3.46 33.69
N ALA A 198 3.94 2.61 34.60
CA ALA A 198 4.51 3.04 35.87
C ALA A 198 5.64 4.07 35.65
N ASN A 199 5.54 5.21 36.35
CA ASN A 199 6.46 6.35 36.28
C ASN A 199 6.60 6.99 34.88
N ARG A 200 5.56 6.92 34.03
CA ARG A 200 5.55 7.55 32.71
C ARG A 200 4.25 8.30 32.48
N THR A 201 4.31 9.32 31.64
CA THR A 201 3.08 9.96 31.15
C THR A 201 2.43 9.04 30.15
N THR A 202 1.21 8.60 30.44
CA THR A 202 0.45 7.68 29.58
C THR A 202 -0.87 8.31 29.18
N LEU A 203 -1.10 8.43 27.88
CA LEU A 203 -2.39 8.81 27.30
C LEU A 203 -3.03 7.56 26.69
N VAL A 204 -4.26 7.26 27.10
CA VAL A 204 -5.01 6.08 26.62
C VAL A 204 -6.28 6.55 25.93
N VAL A 205 -6.43 6.19 24.67
CA VAL A 205 -7.67 6.32 23.90
C VAL A 205 -8.33 4.95 23.91
N ALA A 206 -9.51 4.85 24.50
CA ALA A 206 -10.17 3.58 24.73
C ALA A 206 -11.61 3.59 24.27
N HIS A 207 -11.95 2.61 23.43
CA HIS A 207 -13.33 2.22 23.17
C HIS A 207 -13.89 1.32 24.29
N ARG A 208 -13.02 0.61 25.03
CA ARG A 208 -13.40 -0.24 26.17
C ARG A 208 -13.17 0.51 27.47
N LEU A 209 -14.25 0.93 28.14
CA LEU A 209 -14.14 1.75 29.34
C LEU A 209 -13.50 1.00 30.51
N SER A 210 -13.52 -0.34 30.50
CA SER A 210 -12.86 -1.19 31.49
C SER A 210 -11.34 -0.99 31.57
N THR A 211 -10.72 -0.52 30.49
CA THR A 211 -9.27 -0.30 30.41
C THR A 211 -8.82 1.00 31.05
N ILE A 212 -9.74 1.95 31.27
CA ILE A 212 -9.46 3.29 31.78
C ILE A 212 -10.03 3.55 33.18
N ILE A 213 -10.60 2.53 33.84
CA ILE A 213 -11.18 2.65 35.20
C ILE A 213 -10.14 3.22 36.19
N HIS A 214 -8.89 2.77 36.09
CA HIS A 214 -7.81 3.16 36.98
C HIS A 214 -7.01 4.39 36.49
N ALA A 215 -7.53 5.10 35.49
CA ALA A 215 -6.87 6.31 35.02
C ALA A 215 -6.94 7.40 36.10
N HIS A 216 -5.82 8.12 36.28
CA HIS A 216 -5.76 9.27 37.19
C HIS A 216 -6.76 10.38 36.80
N GLN A 217 -7.06 10.48 35.51
CA GLN A 217 -8.03 11.42 34.97
C GLN A 217 -8.58 10.88 33.64
N ILE A 218 -9.88 11.02 33.44
CA ILE A 218 -10.60 10.66 32.23
C ILE A 218 -11.12 11.95 31.60
N LEU A 219 -10.96 12.06 30.28
CA LEU A 219 -11.48 13.15 29.46
C LEU A 219 -12.51 12.58 28.50
N VAL A 220 -13.74 13.06 28.55
CA VAL A 220 -14.81 12.65 27.64
C VAL A 220 -14.92 13.69 26.54
N LEU A 221 -14.66 13.25 25.32
CA LEU A 221 -14.75 14.04 24.11
C LEU A 221 -16.11 13.82 23.45
N ASP A 222 -16.77 14.90 23.06
CA ASP A 222 -18.01 14.88 22.27
C ASP A 222 -17.98 16.04 21.29
N GLU A 223 -18.28 15.76 20.02
CA GLU A 223 -18.19 16.72 18.89
C GLU A 223 -16.85 17.49 18.83
N GLY A 224 -15.74 16.83 19.16
CA GLY A 224 -14.40 17.44 19.14
C GLY A 224 -14.08 18.36 20.32
N VAL A 225 -14.92 18.40 21.35
CA VAL A 225 -14.72 19.22 22.56
C VAL A 225 -14.76 18.35 23.81
N VAL A 226 -13.95 18.68 24.82
CA VAL A 226 -14.00 18.01 26.13
C VAL A 226 -15.27 18.45 26.87
N LYS A 227 -16.22 17.54 27.08
CA LYS A 227 -17.46 17.80 27.83
C LYS A 227 -17.35 17.45 29.31
N GLU A 228 -16.62 16.39 29.63
CA GLU A 228 -16.46 15.91 31.00
C GLU A 228 -15.01 15.61 31.31
N ARG A 229 -14.63 15.86 32.57
CA ARG A 229 -13.29 15.62 33.08
C ARG A 229 -13.40 15.21 34.54
N GLY A 230 -12.77 14.10 34.90
CA GLY A 230 -12.76 13.62 36.28
C GLY A 230 -12.21 12.21 36.40
N THR A 231 -12.30 11.63 37.58
CA THR A 231 -12.03 10.21 37.81
C THR A 231 -13.24 9.35 37.45
N HIS A 232 -13.05 8.03 37.38
CA HIS A 232 -14.14 7.08 37.12
C HIS A 232 -15.32 7.26 38.10
N GLU A 233 -15.03 7.42 39.39
CA GLU A 233 -16.05 7.56 40.43
C GLU A 233 -16.81 8.89 40.34
N GLU A 234 -16.10 9.98 40.06
CA GLU A 234 -16.69 11.32 39.87
C GLU A 234 -17.62 11.35 38.66
N LEU A 235 -17.21 10.74 37.54
CA LEU A 235 -17.98 10.70 36.30
C LEU A 235 -19.21 9.79 36.42
N LEU A 236 -19.12 8.69 37.16
CA LEU A 236 -20.29 7.85 37.47
C LEU A 236 -21.30 8.58 38.36
N THR A 237 -20.83 9.33 39.34
CA THR A 237 -21.71 10.11 40.24
C THR A 237 -22.38 11.26 39.51
N SER A 238 -21.69 11.87 38.55
CA SER A 238 -22.19 12.99 37.76
C SER A 238 -23.35 12.60 36.83
N GLY A 239 -23.50 11.31 36.50
CA GLY A 239 -24.63 10.81 35.69
C GLY A 239 -24.63 11.33 34.24
N GLY A 240 -23.48 11.75 33.71
CA GLY A 240 -23.35 12.36 32.39
C GLY A 240 -23.17 11.38 31.22
N ILE A 241 -22.49 11.83 30.17
CA ILE A 241 -22.15 11.07 28.96
C ILE A 241 -21.37 9.81 29.34
N TYR A 242 -20.35 9.94 30.21
CA TYR A 242 -19.57 8.79 30.66
C TYR A 242 -20.42 7.70 31.29
N TYR A 243 -21.35 8.07 32.16
CA TYR A 243 -22.25 7.15 32.86
C TYR A 243 -23.14 6.38 31.88
N THR A 244 -23.68 7.08 30.88
CA THR A 244 -24.51 6.48 29.83
C THR A 244 -23.71 5.43 29.05
N MET A 245 -22.51 5.78 28.57
CA MET A 245 -21.63 4.85 27.84
C MET A 245 -21.26 3.64 28.70
N TRP A 246 -20.94 3.85 29.98
CA TRP A 246 -20.62 2.77 30.91
C TRP A 246 -21.76 1.79 31.08
N THR A 247 -22.98 2.31 31.28
CA THR A 247 -24.18 1.49 31.47
C THR A 247 -24.50 0.66 30.22
N GLU A 248 -24.33 1.22 29.03
CA GLU A 248 -24.53 0.52 27.76
C GLU A 248 -23.52 -0.61 27.54
N GLN A 249 -22.24 -0.37 27.85
CA GLN A 249 -21.20 -1.40 27.74
C GLN A 249 -21.43 -2.56 28.72
N GLN A 250 -21.88 -2.28 29.94
CA GLN A 250 -22.19 -3.31 30.93
C GLN A 250 -23.37 -4.20 30.49
N LYS A 251 -24.46 -3.60 29.99
CA LYS A 251 -25.60 -4.35 29.44
C LYS A 251 -25.20 -5.24 28.26
N SER A 252 -24.35 -4.73 27.38
CA SER A 252 -23.87 -5.48 26.21
C SER A 252 -23.05 -6.69 26.64
N ARG A 253 -22.17 -6.51 27.63
CA ARG A 253 -21.32 -7.57 28.17
C ARG A 253 -22.11 -8.66 28.90
N GLU A 254 -23.12 -8.28 29.70
CA GLU A 254 -24.02 -9.24 30.36
C GLU A 254 -24.82 -10.07 29.35
N LYS A 255 -25.25 -9.44 28.24
CA LYS A 255 -25.97 -10.13 27.15
C LYS A 255 -25.08 -11.14 26.43
N GLU A 256 -23.81 -10.80 26.16
CA GLU A 256 -22.82 -11.72 25.58
C GLU A 256 -22.48 -12.90 26.51
N GLU A 257 -22.28 -12.64 27.80
CA GLU A 257 -22.04 -13.70 28.79
C GLU A 257 -23.25 -14.61 28.98
N SER A 258 -24.48 -14.07 28.89
CA SER A 258 -25.70 -14.87 28.93
C SER A 258 -25.86 -15.73 27.66
N ASN A 259 -25.63 -15.16 26.49
CA ASN A 259 -25.75 -15.87 25.22
C ASN A 259 -24.70 -16.97 25.05
N SER A 260 -23.46 -16.75 25.49
CA SER A 260 -22.40 -17.77 25.49
C SER A 260 -22.69 -18.92 26.46
N LYS A 261 -23.28 -18.65 27.62
CA LYS A 261 -23.76 -19.70 28.54
C LYS A 261 -24.90 -20.51 27.94
N LEU A 262 -25.85 -19.88 27.24
CA LEU A 262 -26.96 -20.57 26.56
C LEU A 262 -26.46 -21.45 25.39
N LEU A 263 -25.51 -20.95 24.59
CA LEU A 263 -24.89 -21.73 23.51
C LEU A 263 -24.10 -22.93 24.04
N ASN A 264 -23.35 -22.74 25.13
CA ASN A 264 -22.63 -23.83 25.79
C ASN A 264 -23.58 -24.81 26.49
N ALA A 265 -24.76 -24.39 26.94
CA ALA A 265 -25.78 -25.29 27.48
C ALA A 265 -26.48 -26.09 26.37
N ALA A 266 -26.74 -25.47 25.23
CA ALA A 266 -27.37 -26.13 24.06
C ALA A 266 -26.43 -27.11 23.35
N SER A 267 -25.11 -26.92 23.42
CA SER A 267 -24.12 -27.86 22.87
C SER A 267 -23.95 -29.15 23.70
N TRP A 268 -24.62 -29.26 24.86
CA TRP A 268 -24.62 -30.42 25.76
C TRP A 268 -25.99 -31.11 25.83
N SER A 269 -26.79 -31.09 24.76
CA SER A 269 -27.89 -32.05 24.69
C SER A 269 -27.30 -33.45 24.50
N PRO A 270 -27.49 -34.41 25.43
CA PRO A 270 -27.14 -35.79 25.16
C PRO A 270 -27.98 -36.22 23.96
N VAL A 271 -27.33 -36.70 22.91
CA VAL A 271 -28.00 -37.50 21.89
C VAL A 271 -28.51 -38.73 22.64
N ILE A 272 -29.80 -38.73 22.98
CA ILE A 272 -30.53 -39.93 23.40
C ILE A 272 -31.07 -40.58 22.12
#